data_AF-A0A7L3G7D0-F1
#
_entry.id   AF-A0A7L3G7D0-F1
#
_cell.length_a   1.000
_cell.length_b   1.000
_cell.length_c   1.000
_cell.angle_alpha   90.00
_cell.angle_beta   90.00
_cell.angle_gamma   90.00
#
_symmetry.space_group_name_H-M   'P 1'
#
loop_
_entity.id
_entity.type
_entity.pdbx_description
1 polymer ?
#
loop_
_entity_poly.entity_id
_entity_poly.type
_entity_poly.pdbx_seq_one_letter_code
_entity_poly.pdbx_strand_id
1 'polypeptide(L)'
;VAYPDCSPVLILSEASLEDLNSRLEQKVKIQNFRPNILVTDCSAFEEDTWEEILIGDAEMKGTVCCARCILTTVNPDTGVLDRKEPLETLK
;
A
#
# COMPACT_ATOMS: atom_id res chain seq x y z
N VAL A 1 7.69 -19.27 2.52
CA VAL A 1 6.66 -18.29 2.09
C VAL A 1 5.96 -18.89 0.87
N ALA A 2 4.62 -18.93 0.81
CA ALA A 2 3.92 -19.76 -0.17
C ALA A 2 3.82 -19.10 -1.57
N TYR A 3 3.15 -17.95 -1.71
CA TYR A 3 2.90 -17.32 -3.03
C TYR A 3 2.78 -15.75 -3.09
N PRO A 4 3.50 -14.93 -2.30
CA PRO A 4 3.56 -13.47 -2.49
C PRO A 4 4.62 -13.08 -3.54
N ASP A 5 4.51 -11.85 -4.04
CA ASP A 5 5.40 -11.35 -5.11
C ASP A 5 6.85 -11.16 -4.66
N CYS A 6 7.09 -10.46 -3.53
CA CYS A 6 8.45 -10.08 -3.12
C CYS A 6 8.74 -10.24 -1.61
N SER A 7 7.83 -9.80 -0.74
CA SER A 7 8.04 -9.74 0.72
C SER A 7 6.99 -10.57 1.46
N PRO A 8 7.30 -11.16 2.63
CA PRO A 8 6.32 -11.82 3.48
C PRO A 8 5.25 -10.88 4.07
N VAL A 9 5.58 -9.60 4.24
CA VAL A 9 4.70 -8.58 4.81
C VAL A 9 4.81 -7.30 4.00
N LEU A 10 3.67 -6.70 3.66
CA LEU A 10 3.54 -5.35 3.14
C LEU A 10 2.88 -4.47 4.20
N ILE A 11 3.51 -3.34 4.50
CA ILE A 11 3.01 -2.30 5.40
C ILE A 11 2.63 -1.09 4.55
N LEU A 12 1.53 -0.43 4.89
CA LEU A 12 1.11 0.82 4.27
C LEU A 12 0.45 1.68 5.35
N SER A 13 0.59 3.02 5.30
CA SER A 13 -0.10 3.90 6.23
C SER A 13 -1.43 4.42 5.68
N GLU A 14 -2.36 4.72 6.59
CA GLU A 14 -3.62 5.39 6.25
C GLU A 14 -3.36 6.78 5.66
N ALA A 15 -2.39 7.51 6.21
CA ALA A 15 -2.00 8.84 5.72
C ALA A 15 -1.49 8.81 4.27
N SER A 16 -0.71 7.80 3.88
CA SER A 16 -0.28 7.61 2.47
C SER A 16 -1.46 7.37 1.53
N LEU A 17 -2.47 6.60 1.97
CA LEU A 17 -3.68 6.36 1.19
C LEU A 17 -4.52 7.63 1.06
N GLU A 18 -4.64 8.41 2.13
CA GLU A 18 -5.35 9.68 2.13
C GLU A 18 -4.69 10.72 1.22
N ASP A 19 -3.37 10.84 1.26
CA ASP A 19 -2.61 11.71 0.34
C ASP A 19 -2.89 11.33 -1.12
N LEU A 20 -2.82 10.05 -1.47
CA LEU A 20 -3.15 9.58 -2.82
C LEU A 20 -4.60 9.92 -3.18
N ASN A 21 -5.54 9.65 -2.28
CA ASN A 21 -6.96 9.93 -2.51
C ASN A 21 -7.28 11.43 -2.61
N SER A 22 -6.43 12.31 -2.10
CA SER A 22 -6.57 13.75 -2.29
C SER A 22 -6.27 14.20 -3.73
N ARG A 23 -5.52 13.37 -4.48
CA ARG A 23 -5.08 13.62 -5.86
C ARG A 23 -5.92 12.89 -6.92
N LEU A 24 -6.85 12.03 -6.50
CA LEU A 24 -7.67 11.20 -7.39
C LEU A 24 -9.10 11.73 -7.52
N GLU A 25 -9.64 11.71 -8.73
CA GLU A 25 -11.08 11.96 -8.96
C GLU A 25 -11.93 10.84 -8.36
N GLN A 26 -11.54 9.59 -8.59
CA GLN A 26 -12.16 8.41 -8.01
C GLN A 26 -11.26 7.82 -6.92
N LYS A 27 -11.72 7.93 -5.67
CA LYS A 27 -10.99 7.41 -4.53
C LYS A 27 -10.84 5.89 -4.59
N VAL A 28 -9.66 5.43 -4.22
CA VAL A 28 -9.31 4.01 -4.09
C VAL A 28 -9.33 3.60 -2.62
N LYS A 29 -9.50 2.30 -2.39
CA LYS A 29 -9.52 1.72 -1.05
C LYS A 29 -8.18 1.06 -0.76
N ILE A 30 -7.90 0.79 0.51
CA ILE A 30 -6.67 0.09 0.93
C ILE A 30 -6.53 -1.29 0.26
N GLN A 31 -7.66 -1.94 -0.06
CA GLN A 31 -7.70 -3.25 -0.74
C GLN A 31 -7.10 -3.22 -2.15
N ASN A 32 -7.07 -2.06 -2.82
CA ASN A 32 -6.34 -1.88 -4.08
C ASN A 32 -4.83 -2.11 -3.89
N PHE A 33 -4.31 -1.83 -2.69
CA PHE A 33 -2.88 -1.92 -2.38
C PHE A 33 -2.46 -3.25 -1.76
N ARG A 34 -3.42 -3.96 -1.15
CA ARG A 34 -3.26 -5.30 -0.55
C ARG A 34 -2.18 -5.36 0.55
N PRO A 35 -2.07 -4.37 1.46
CA PRO A 35 -1.15 -4.49 2.58
C PRO A 35 -1.60 -5.59 3.53
N ASN A 36 -0.65 -6.15 4.27
CA ASN A 36 -0.92 -7.05 5.40
C ASN A 36 -1.20 -6.25 6.68
N ILE A 37 -0.51 -5.14 6.86
CA ILE A 37 -0.60 -4.27 8.03
C ILE A 37 -0.90 -2.84 7.55
N LEU A 38 -1.96 -2.26 8.09
CA LEU A 38 -2.30 -0.85 7.92
C LEU A 38 -1.94 -0.11 9.21
N VAL A 39 -1.19 0.98 9.10
CA VAL A 39 -0.78 1.81 10.25
C VAL A 39 -1.51 3.15 10.22
N THR A 40 -2.00 3.58 11.38
CA THR A 40 -2.64 4.88 11.60
C THR A 40 -1.73 5.79 12.42
N ASP A 41 -2.10 7.07 12.56
CA ASP A 41 -1.40 8.05 13.41
C ASP A 41 0.07 8.30 13.04
N CYS A 42 0.38 8.33 11.74
CA CYS A 42 1.69 8.76 11.22
C CYS A 42 1.53 9.75 10.06
N SER A 43 2.64 10.34 9.63
CA SER A 43 2.69 11.21 8.47
C SER A 43 2.54 10.39 7.18
N ALA A 44 2.09 11.02 6.08
CA ALA A 44 2.06 10.36 4.79
C ALA A 44 3.47 9.93 4.38
N PHE A 45 3.60 8.69 3.91
CA PHE A 45 4.83 8.03 3.48
C PHE A 45 5.89 7.84 4.58
N GLU A 46 5.55 8.03 5.84
CA GLU A 46 6.49 7.84 6.95
C GLU A 46 6.96 6.37 7.03
N GLU A 47 6.13 5.43 6.57
CA GLU A 47 6.46 4.01 6.50
C GLU A 47 7.70 3.70 5.64
N ASP A 48 8.07 4.56 4.69
CA ASP A 48 9.25 4.39 3.85
C ASP A 48 10.56 4.56 4.63
N THR A 49 10.49 5.17 5.83
CA THR A 49 11.65 5.45 6.69
C THR A 49 11.84 4.42 7.81
N TRP A 50 10.90 3.50 8.01
CA TRP A 50 10.95 2.54 9.11
C TRP A 50 11.90 1.38 8.80
N GLU A 51 13.13 1.48 9.30
CA GLU A 51 14.12 0.41 9.16
C GLU A 51 13.89 -0.74 10.17
N GLU A 52 13.55 -0.42 11.41
CA GLU A 52 13.30 -1.38 12.49
C GLU A 52 11.88 -1.18 13.03
N ILE A 53 11.09 -2.25 13.05
CA ILE A 53 9.66 -2.19 13.37
C ILE A 53 9.37 -3.22 14.46
N LEU A 54 8.79 -2.76 15.57
CA LEU A 54 8.37 -3.61 16.68
C LEU A 54 6.85 -3.52 16.85
N ILE A 55 6.15 -4.65 16.77
CA ILE A 55 4.71 -4.75 17.01
C ILE A 55 4.46 -5.83 18.06
N GLY A 56 4.16 -5.41 19.29
CA GLY A 56 4.14 -6.34 20.44
C GLY A 56 5.54 -6.92 20.65
N ASP A 57 5.67 -8.24 20.53
CA ASP A 57 6.95 -8.96 20.64
C ASP A 57 7.55 -9.32 19.26
N ALA A 58 6.90 -8.92 18.16
CA ALA A 58 7.36 -9.23 16.80
C ALA A 58 8.26 -8.12 16.27
N GLU A 59 9.53 -8.47 16.00
CA GLU A 59 10.51 -7.61 15.34
C GLU A 59 10.52 -7.86 13.83
N MET A 60 10.48 -6.78 13.05
CA MET A 60 10.55 -6.79 11.59
C MET A 60 11.55 -5.74 11.12
N LYS A 61 12.11 -5.96 9.92
CA LYS A 61 13.03 -5.03 9.28
C LYS A 61 12.45 -4.52 7.97
N GLY A 62 12.44 -3.20 7.79
CA GLY A 62 12.15 -2.57 6.50
C GLY A 62 13.20 -2.97 5.46
N THR A 63 12.77 -3.41 4.28
CA THR A 63 13.69 -3.95 3.26
C THR A 63 13.68 -3.15 1.97
N VAL A 64 12.52 -2.96 1.35
CA VAL A 64 12.37 -2.29 0.06
C VAL A 64 10.96 -1.73 -0.08
N CYS A 65 10.84 -0.56 -0.71
CA CYS A 65 9.55 0.03 -1.08
C CYS A 65 8.83 -0.84 -2.13
N CYS A 66 7.51 -0.95 -2.02
CA CYS A 66 6.70 -1.76 -2.93
C CYS A 66 6.39 -0.99 -4.22
N ALA A 67 7.09 -1.34 -5.31
CA ALA A 67 6.74 -0.84 -6.64
C ALA A 67 5.32 -1.28 -7.03
N ARG A 68 4.45 -0.31 -7.37
CA ARG A 68 3.05 -0.59 -7.71
C ARG A 68 2.89 -1.00 -9.16
N CYS A 69 2.05 -2.01 -9.39
CA CYS A 69 1.73 -2.52 -10.72
C CYS A 69 0.24 -2.29 -11.07
N ILE A 70 -0.15 -2.72 -12.28
CA ILE A 70 -1.52 -2.60 -12.80
C ILE A 70 -2.58 -3.25 -11.91
N LEU A 71 -2.23 -4.18 -11.01
CA LEU A 71 -3.23 -4.79 -10.12
C LEU A 71 -3.86 -3.79 -9.13
N THR A 72 -3.23 -2.63 -8.91
CA THR A 72 -3.83 -1.53 -8.13
C THR A 72 -5.10 -0.97 -8.76
N THR A 73 -5.25 -1.10 -10.08
CA THR A 73 -6.35 -0.50 -10.85
C THR A 73 -7.58 -1.41 -10.95
N VAL A 74 -7.51 -2.61 -10.37
CA VAL A 74 -8.65 -3.52 -10.29
C VAL A 74 -9.57 -3.08 -9.16
N ASN A 75 -10.83 -2.82 -9.48
CA ASN A 75 -11.85 -2.53 -8.49
C ASN A 75 -12.09 -3.79 -7.62
N PRO A 76 -11.86 -3.74 -6.30
CA PRO A 76 -11.97 -4.92 -5.44
C PRO A 76 -13.40 -5.48 -5.32
N ASP A 77 -14.42 -4.64 -5.51
CA ASP A 77 -15.83 -5.03 -5.37
C ASP A 77 -16.37 -5.68 -6.65
N THR A 78 -15.88 -5.25 -7.83
CA THR A 78 -16.41 -5.69 -9.14
C THR A 78 -15.47 -6.59 -9.92
N GLY A 79 -14.18 -6.61 -9.58
CA GLY A 79 -13.14 -7.31 -10.34
C GLY A 79 -12.82 -6.68 -11.69
N VAL A 80 -13.38 -5.49 -11.99
CA VAL A 80 -13.15 -4.79 -13.26
C VAL A 80 -11.84 -4.00 -13.18
N LEU A 81 -11.02 -4.14 -14.22
CA LEU A 81 -9.75 -3.44 -14.35
C LEU A 81 -9.95 -2.08 -15.02
N ASP A 82 -9.64 -1.01 -14.30
CA ASP A 82 -9.34 0.30 -14.88
C ASP A 82 -7.93 0.25 -15.48
N ARG A 83 -7.65 0.80 -16.66
CA ARG A 83 -6.30 0.72 -17.26
C ARG A 83 -5.40 1.90 -16.88
N LYS A 84 -5.91 2.86 -16.10
CA LYS A 84 -5.22 4.11 -15.79
C LYS A 84 -5.03 4.32 -14.29
N GLU A 85 -6.11 4.52 -13.55
CA GLU A 85 -6.02 4.93 -12.14
C GLU A 85 -6.07 3.74 -11.18
N PRO A 86 -5.33 3.79 -10.05
CA PRO A 86 -4.54 4.91 -9.54
C PRO A 86 -3.09 4.96 -10.07
N LEU A 87 -2.73 4.13 -11.06
CA LEU A 87 -1.33 3.93 -11.46
C LEU A 87 -0.74 5.11 -12.25
N GLU A 88 -1.56 5.88 -12.97
CA GLU A 88 -1.12 7.14 -13.60
C GLU A 88 -0.77 8.19 -12.55
N THR A 89 -1.59 8.36 -11.51
CA THR A 89 -1.34 9.33 -10.42
C THR A 89 -0.14 8.95 -9.53
N LEU A 90 0.22 7.66 -9.46
CA LEU A 90 1.36 7.16 -8.69
C LEU A 90 2.72 7.32 -9.39
N LYS A 91 2.74 7.62 -10.68
CA LYS A 91 3.98 7.85 -11.45
C LYS A 91 4.44 9.29 -11.34
#